data_AF-A0A935UCV4-F1
#
_entry.id   AF-A0A935UCV4-F1
#
_cell.length_a   1.000
_cell.length_b   1.000
_cell.length_c   1.000
_cell.angle_alpha   90.00
_cell.angle_beta   90.00
_cell.angle_gamma   90.00
#
_symmetry.space_group_name_H-M   'P 1'
#
loop_
_entity.id
_entity.type
_entity.pdbx_description
1 polymer ?
#
loop_
_entity_poly.entity_id
_entity_poly.type
_entity_poly.pdbx_seq_one_letter_code
_entity_poly.pdbx_strand_id
1 'polypeptide(L)'
;MHPDVPAWRRNAALLSLCLAFAAPAIAQKTCSKADAANAEKAIDRVVSWGTMHKTWKDYGHCDTGQAAELFTEALLRMIVGSWPKINELEAAFTSDIPYREWILERISSGALPKGDLDDVHDLTQNNCPKSQKRICEELHKAAEAGKDKGKPAAPKPAAPAAPAAPAAPAAPAPSAPPKPAS
;
A
#
# COMPACT_ATOMS: atom_id res chain seq x y z
N MET A 1 28.79 -28.09 -60.58
CA MET A 1 27.96 -29.09 -59.89
C MET A 1 27.30 -28.43 -58.70
N HIS A 2 26.07 -27.96 -58.89
CA HIS A 2 25.12 -27.63 -57.82
C HIS A 2 23.99 -28.66 -57.93
N PRO A 3 23.57 -29.34 -56.85
CA PRO A 3 22.39 -30.18 -56.91
C PRO A 3 21.13 -29.31 -56.90
N ASP A 4 20.32 -29.45 -57.95
CA ASP A 4 18.92 -29.02 -58.00
C ASP A 4 18.11 -29.84 -56.98
N VAL A 5 17.46 -29.16 -56.03
CA VAL A 5 16.57 -29.80 -55.05
C VAL A 5 15.13 -29.79 -55.62
N PRO A 6 14.43 -30.94 -55.71
CA PRO A 6 13.13 -31.02 -56.36
C PRO A 6 12.02 -30.30 -55.57
N ALA A 7 11.12 -29.64 -56.32
CA ALA A 7 10.11 -28.67 -55.86
C ALA A 7 8.98 -29.23 -54.97
N TRP A 8 8.92 -30.53 -54.73
CA TRP A 8 7.89 -31.18 -53.91
C TRP A 8 8.14 -31.15 -52.39
N ARG A 9 9.34 -30.72 -51.92
CA ARG A 9 9.67 -30.60 -50.49
C ARG A 9 9.48 -29.19 -49.91
N ARG A 10 8.62 -28.36 -50.54
CA ARG A 10 8.38 -26.97 -50.10
C ARG A 10 7.14 -26.76 -49.22
N ASN A 11 6.32 -27.79 -48.99
CA ASN A 11 5.04 -27.64 -48.28
C ASN A 11 4.94 -28.51 -47.02
N ALA A 12 5.90 -28.40 -46.10
CA ALA A 12 5.78 -29.03 -44.77
C ALA A 12 6.55 -28.26 -43.68
N ALA A 13 6.60 -26.94 -43.78
CA ALA A 13 7.29 -26.11 -42.79
C ALA A 13 6.50 -24.85 -42.43
N LEU A 14 5.16 -24.89 -42.41
CA LEU A 14 4.34 -23.76 -41.99
C LEU A 14 3.00 -24.24 -41.43
N LEU A 15 2.97 -24.93 -40.29
CA LEU A 15 1.71 -25.24 -39.58
C LEU A 15 1.90 -25.62 -38.10
N SER A 16 2.78 -24.94 -37.35
CA SER A 16 2.88 -25.17 -35.89
C SER A 16 3.49 -23.98 -35.13
N LEU A 17 2.84 -22.81 -35.17
CA LEU A 17 3.07 -21.78 -34.14
C LEU A 17 1.92 -20.77 -34.02
N CYS A 18 0.77 -21.21 -33.54
CA CYS A 18 -0.24 -20.35 -32.92
C CYS A 18 -0.86 -21.09 -31.73
N LEU A 19 -0.03 -21.48 -30.74
CA LEU A 19 -0.56 -21.73 -29.40
C LEU A 19 -0.88 -20.36 -28.82
N ALA A 20 -2.14 -19.94 -28.99
CA ALA A 20 -2.68 -18.79 -28.31
C ALA A 20 -2.49 -18.99 -26.80
N PHE A 21 -1.67 -18.14 -26.19
CA PHE A 21 -1.65 -17.96 -24.75
C PHE A 21 -3.03 -17.41 -24.34
N ALA A 22 -3.97 -18.30 -24.07
CA ALA A 22 -5.16 -17.95 -23.30
C ALA A 22 -4.70 -17.75 -21.85
N ALA A 23 -4.24 -16.55 -21.52
CA ALA A 23 -4.07 -16.18 -20.13
C ALA A 23 -5.47 -16.29 -19.46
N PRO A 24 -5.61 -17.06 -18.37
CA PRO A 24 -6.87 -17.06 -17.64
C PRO A 24 -7.10 -15.64 -17.13
N ALA A 25 -8.16 -14.99 -17.62
CA ALA A 25 -8.67 -13.78 -17.00
C ALA A 25 -9.18 -14.19 -15.62
N ILE A 26 -8.36 -13.97 -14.58
CA ILE A 26 -8.85 -14.05 -13.21
C ILE A 26 -9.89 -12.94 -13.09
N ALA A 27 -11.17 -13.31 -13.16
CA ALA A 27 -12.26 -12.37 -12.95
C ALA A 27 -12.12 -11.81 -11.54
N GLN A 28 -11.55 -10.61 -11.43
CA GLN A 28 -11.51 -9.90 -10.16
C GLN A 28 -12.94 -9.55 -9.79
N LYS A 29 -13.36 -9.96 -8.58
CA LYS A 29 -14.70 -9.64 -8.08
C LYS A 29 -14.85 -8.13 -8.04
N THR A 30 -15.85 -7.59 -8.72
CA THR A 30 -16.17 -6.17 -8.59
C THR A 30 -16.75 -5.92 -7.21
N CYS A 31 -16.28 -4.90 -6.50
CA CYS A 31 -16.87 -4.52 -5.23
C CYS A 31 -18.23 -3.85 -5.45
N SER A 32 -19.31 -4.48 -4.99
CA SER A 32 -20.62 -3.85 -4.98
C SER A 32 -20.76 -2.86 -3.82
N LYS A 33 -21.73 -1.95 -3.88
CA LYS A 33 -22.03 -1.04 -2.76
C LYS A 33 -22.38 -1.79 -1.47
N ALA A 34 -23.05 -2.93 -1.59
CA ALA A 34 -23.37 -3.79 -0.45
C ALA A 34 -22.10 -4.45 0.13
N ASP A 35 -21.19 -4.89 -0.74
CA ASP A 35 -19.90 -5.46 -0.30
C ASP A 35 -19.05 -4.42 0.41
N ALA A 36 -18.96 -3.19 -0.11
CA ALA A 36 -18.22 -2.11 0.53
C ALA A 36 -18.75 -1.82 1.95
N ALA A 37 -20.07 -1.65 2.09
CA ALA A 37 -20.69 -1.41 3.40
C ALA A 37 -20.55 -2.60 4.37
N ASN A 38 -20.47 -3.83 3.86
CA ASN A 38 -20.21 -5.00 4.69
C ASN A 38 -18.72 -5.13 5.04
N ALA A 39 -17.84 -4.76 4.12
CA ALA A 39 -16.40 -4.72 4.33
C ALA A 39 -16.06 -3.76 5.46
N GLU A 40 -16.54 -2.52 5.41
CA GLU A 40 -16.35 -1.50 6.45
C GLU A 40 -16.74 -2.05 7.83
N LYS A 41 -17.94 -2.60 7.97
CA LYS A 41 -18.43 -3.22 9.22
C LYS A 41 -17.59 -4.42 9.68
N ALA A 42 -17.06 -5.20 8.75
CA ALA A 42 -16.25 -6.36 9.07
C ALA A 42 -14.84 -5.96 9.48
N ILE A 43 -14.28 -4.92 8.86
CA ILE A 43 -12.96 -4.35 9.17
C ILE A 43 -12.96 -3.75 10.59
N ASP A 44 -14.01 -2.99 10.95
CA ASP A 44 -14.18 -2.43 12.30
C ASP A 44 -14.15 -3.49 13.41
N ARG A 45 -14.52 -4.74 13.09
CA ARG A 45 -14.60 -5.86 14.04
C ARG A 45 -13.35 -6.71 14.08
N VAL A 46 -12.31 -6.40 13.30
CA VAL A 46 -11.05 -7.13 13.31
C VAL A 46 -10.39 -6.96 14.67
N VAL A 47 -10.16 -8.04 15.42
CA VAL A 47 -9.51 -7.99 16.76
C VAL A 47 -8.43 -9.06 16.95
N SER A 48 -8.22 -9.90 15.94
CA SER A 48 -7.19 -10.93 15.89
C SER A 48 -6.67 -11.09 14.47
N TRP A 49 -5.47 -11.67 14.31
CA TRP A 49 -4.87 -11.92 13.00
C TRP A 49 -5.74 -12.86 12.15
N GLY A 50 -6.40 -13.83 12.78
CA GLY A 50 -7.36 -14.71 12.11
C GLY A 50 -8.59 -13.95 11.59
N THR A 51 -9.16 -13.02 12.37
CA THR A 51 -10.27 -12.19 11.87
C THR A 51 -9.83 -11.24 10.76
N MET A 52 -8.61 -10.70 10.81
CA MET A 52 -8.07 -9.88 9.73
C MET A 52 -7.98 -10.68 8.43
N HIS A 53 -7.35 -11.86 8.47
CA HIS A 53 -7.21 -12.72 7.30
C HIS A 53 -8.57 -13.12 6.73
N LYS A 54 -9.52 -13.50 7.59
CA LYS A 54 -10.89 -13.81 7.16
C LYS A 54 -11.57 -12.61 6.50
N THR A 55 -11.53 -11.44 7.13
CA THR A 55 -12.15 -10.22 6.58
C THR A 55 -11.54 -9.85 5.24
N TRP A 56 -10.21 -9.94 5.11
CA TRP A 56 -9.54 -9.70 3.84
C TRP A 56 -9.91 -10.75 2.78
N LYS A 57 -10.05 -12.02 3.14
CA LYS A 57 -10.46 -13.06 2.19
C LYS A 57 -11.89 -12.85 1.68
N ASP A 58 -12.77 -12.39 2.55
CA ASP A 58 -14.19 -12.16 2.24
C ASP A 58 -14.38 -10.85 1.46
N TYR A 59 -13.56 -9.81 1.72
CA TYR A 59 -13.77 -8.44 1.22
C TYR A 59 -12.54 -7.75 0.60
N GLY A 60 -11.42 -8.45 0.37
CA GLY A 60 -10.20 -7.86 -0.18
C GLY A 60 -10.37 -7.32 -1.61
N HIS A 61 -11.38 -7.81 -2.34
CA HIS A 61 -11.78 -7.22 -3.62
C HIS A 61 -12.41 -5.83 -3.52
N CYS A 62 -12.75 -5.40 -2.29
CA CYS A 62 -13.21 -4.06 -1.97
C CYS A 62 -12.10 -3.15 -1.44
N ASP A 63 -10.83 -3.55 -1.48
CA ASP A 63 -9.69 -2.78 -0.97
C ASP A 63 -9.35 -1.56 -1.85
N THR A 64 -10.30 -0.64 -1.95
CA THR A 64 -10.22 0.65 -2.65
C THR A 64 -11.04 1.69 -1.88
N GLY A 65 -10.75 2.98 -2.08
CA GLY A 65 -11.48 4.07 -1.42
C GLY A 65 -11.49 3.92 0.11
N GLN A 66 -12.64 4.16 0.74
CA GLN A 66 -12.80 4.14 2.20
C GLN A 66 -12.43 2.78 2.82
N ALA A 67 -12.80 1.66 2.18
CA ALA A 67 -12.46 0.34 2.71
C ALA A 67 -10.95 0.11 2.75
N ALA A 68 -10.19 0.66 1.79
CA ALA A 68 -8.72 0.58 1.82
C ALA A 68 -8.09 1.35 2.98
N GLU A 69 -8.64 2.52 3.30
CA GLU A 69 -8.22 3.31 4.45
C GLU A 69 -8.47 2.53 5.75
N LEU A 70 -9.68 2.00 5.93
CA LEU A 70 -10.04 1.21 7.11
C LEU A 70 -9.20 -0.07 7.23
N PHE A 71 -8.93 -0.76 6.11
CA PHE A 71 -8.04 -1.92 6.11
C PHE A 71 -6.63 -1.55 6.58
N THR A 72 -6.15 -0.37 6.19
CA THR A 72 -4.84 0.15 6.60
C THR A 72 -4.80 0.41 8.10
N GLU A 73 -5.79 1.14 8.62
CA GLU A 73 -5.90 1.42 10.05
C GLU A 73 -6.01 0.13 10.86
N ALA A 74 -6.84 -0.81 10.41
CA ALA A 74 -6.97 -2.11 11.06
C ALA A 74 -5.65 -2.90 11.03
N LEU A 75 -4.90 -2.89 9.91
CA LEU A 75 -3.60 -3.55 9.82
C LEU A 75 -2.61 -2.95 10.79
N LEU A 76 -2.49 -1.62 10.85
CA LEU A 76 -1.59 -0.94 11.77
C LEU A 76 -1.94 -1.21 13.23
N ARG A 77 -3.23 -1.15 13.59
CA ARG A 77 -3.71 -1.53 14.92
C ARG A 77 -3.36 -2.97 15.26
N MET A 78 -3.44 -3.89 14.30
CA MET A 78 -3.05 -5.29 14.51
C MET A 78 -1.54 -5.43 14.69
N ILE A 79 -0.72 -4.76 13.87
CA ILE A 79 0.74 -4.78 13.98
C ILE A 79 1.17 -4.24 15.35
N VAL A 80 0.72 -3.04 15.72
CA VAL A 80 1.16 -2.39 16.97
C VAL A 80 0.50 -3.03 18.20
N GLY A 81 -0.83 -3.22 18.17
CA GLY A 81 -1.59 -3.68 19.32
C GLY A 81 -1.56 -5.20 19.57
N SER A 82 -1.27 -6.01 18.54
CA SER A 82 -1.24 -7.48 18.64
C SER A 82 0.10 -8.08 18.25
N TRP A 83 1.19 -7.30 18.30
CA TRP A 83 2.54 -7.79 18.04
C TRP A 83 2.92 -9.06 18.82
N PRO A 84 2.60 -9.20 20.13
CA PRO A 84 2.92 -10.42 20.88
C PRO A 84 2.27 -11.70 20.31
N LYS A 85 1.25 -11.56 19.46
CA LYS A 85 0.52 -12.65 18.80
C LYS A 85 0.87 -12.79 17.32
N ILE A 86 2.01 -12.25 16.87
CA ILE A 86 2.44 -12.31 15.46
C ILE A 86 2.57 -13.75 14.93
N ASN A 87 2.72 -14.75 15.80
CA ASN A 87 2.65 -16.16 15.44
C ASN A 87 1.29 -16.58 14.85
N GLU A 88 0.19 -15.90 15.21
CA GLU A 88 -1.12 -16.15 14.59
C GLU A 88 -1.18 -15.68 13.14
N LEU A 89 -0.38 -14.66 12.77
CA LEU A 89 -0.26 -14.19 11.39
C LEU A 89 0.56 -15.16 10.53
N GLU A 90 1.59 -15.78 11.11
CA GLU A 90 2.59 -16.59 10.38
C GLU A 90 1.98 -17.69 9.50
N ALA A 91 0.95 -18.39 9.98
CA ALA A 91 0.29 -19.45 9.22
C ALA A 91 -0.36 -18.92 7.93
N ALA A 92 -1.18 -17.87 8.03
CA ALA A 92 -1.83 -17.24 6.89
C ALA A 92 -0.80 -16.57 5.97
N PHE A 93 0.16 -15.85 6.54
CA PHE A 93 1.22 -15.16 5.80
C PHE A 93 2.08 -16.12 4.98
N THR A 94 2.34 -17.34 5.48
CA THR A 94 3.12 -18.34 4.75
C THR A 94 2.28 -19.06 3.69
N SER A 95 1.03 -19.42 4.00
CA SER A 95 0.21 -20.29 3.14
C SER A 95 -0.64 -19.54 2.10
N ASP A 96 -1.02 -18.30 2.36
CA ASP A 96 -1.86 -17.47 1.49
C ASP A 96 -1.01 -16.36 0.83
N ILE A 97 -0.46 -16.67 -0.35
CA ILE A 97 0.45 -15.78 -1.09
C ILE A 97 -0.20 -14.40 -1.36
N PRO A 98 -1.44 -14.32 -1.89
CA PRO A 98 -2.11 -13.04 -2.10
C PRO A 98 -2.27 -12.21 -0.81
N TYR A 99 -2.61 -12.85 0.33
CA TYR A 99 -2.74 -12.13 1.59
C TYR A 99 -1.40 -11.57 2.09
N ARG A 100 -0.32 -12.34 1.93
CA ARG A 100 1.02 -11.88 2.26
C ARG A 100 1.42 -10.67 1.41
N GLU A 101 1.24 -10.76 0.10
CA GLU A 101 1.59 -9.70 -0.83
C GLU A 101 0.81 -8.43 -0.51
N TRP A 102 -0.47 -8.55 -0.20
CA TRP A 102 -1.31 -7.44 0.24
C TRP A 102 -0.76 -6.72 1.49
N ILE A 103 -0.31 -7.47 2.52
CA ILE A 103 0.30 -6.87 3.72
C ILE A 103 1.58 -6.12 3.35
N LEU A 104 2.47 -6.77 2.60
CA LEU A 104 3.77 -6.21 2.25
C LEU A 104 3.66 -4.99 1.33
N GLU A 105 2.74 -5.02 0.36
CA GLU A 105 2.46 -3.90 -0.52
C GLU A 105 1.96 -2.70 0.27
N ARG A 106 1.02 -2.92 1.20
CA ARG A 106 0.47 -1.84 2.02
C ARG A 106 1.54 -1.14 2.86
N ILE A 107 2.39 -1.92 3.53
CA ILE A 107 3.49 -1.37 4.35
C ILE A 107 4.52 -0.66 3.46
N SER A 108 4.89 -1.27 2.33
CA SER A 108 5.90 -0.72 1.43
C SER A 108 5.38 0.36 0.47
N SER A 109 4.10 0.73 0.53
CA SER A 109 3.47 1.66 -0.42
C SER A 109 4.03 3.09 -0.35
N GLY A 110 4.58 3.48 0.81
CA GLY A 110 4.95 4.86 1.11
C GLY A 110 3.77 5.77 1.46
N ALA A 111 2.54 5.23 1.48
CA ALA A 111 1.34 5.96 1.88
C ALA A 111 1.13 6.00 3.41
N LEU A 112 1.83 5.13 4.15
CA LEU A 112 1.76 5.12 5.61
C LEU A 112 2.53 6.33 6.19
N PRO A 113 2.02 6.95 7.26
CA PRO A 113 2.78 7.91 8.05
C PRO A 113 4.14 7.36 8.46
N LYS A 114 5.16 8.24 8.45
CA LYS A 114 6.52 7.84 8.82
C LYS A 114 6.59 7.19 10.22
N GLY A 115 5.83 7.71 11.19
CA GLY A 115 5.77 7.17 12.55
C GLY A 115 5.31 5.71 12.57
N ASP A 116 4.27 5.37 11.81
CA ASP A 116 3.76 4.00 11.74
C ASP A 116 4.79 3.05 11.11
N LEU A 117 5.52 3.50 10.09
CA LEU A 117 6.61 2.74 9.49
C LEU A 117 7.81 2.57 10.44
N ASP A 118 8.09 3.57 11.27
CA ASP A 118 9.09 3.49 12.34
C ASP A 118 8.67 2.45 13.38
N ASP A 119 7.41 2.42 13.79
CA ASP A 119 6.88 1.40 14.71
C ASP A 119 7.00 -0.02 14.14
N VAL A 120 6.60 -0.25 12.88
CA VAL A 120 6.75 -1.58 12.24
C VAL A 120 8.22 -2.00 12.17
N HIS A 121 9.11 -1.07 11.79
CA HIS A 121 10.54 -1.32 11.73
C HIS A 121 11.10 -1.72 13.11
N ASP A 122 10.75 -0.98 14.17
CA ASP A 122 11.29 -1.21 15.49
C ASP A 122 10.75 -2.50 16.11
N LEU A 123 9.47 -2.81 15.89
CA LEU A 123 8.85 -4.08 16.32
C LEU A 123 9.51 -5.28 15.65
N THR A 124 9.75 -5.21 14.34
CA THR A 124 10.39 -6.29 13.57
C THR A 124 11.85 -6.50 13.93
N GLN A 125 12.57 -5.46 14.37
CA GLN A 125 13.98 -5.56 14.75
C GLN A 125 14.17 -5.95 16.22
N ASN A 126 13.44 -5.31 17.13
CA ASN A 126 13.71 -5.38 18.57
C ASN A 126 12.78 -6.36 19.30
N ASN A 127 11.61 -6.66 18.73
CA ASN A 127 10.57 -7.45 19.37
C ASN A 127 10.19 -8.69 18.55
N CYS A 128 11.01 -9.09 17.58
CA CYS A 128 10.75 -10.29 16.81
C CYS A 128 10.89 -11.57 17.66
N PRO A 129 9.85 -12.39 17.79
CA PRO A 129 9.99 -13.66 18.49
C PRO A 129 10.85 -14.63 17.67
N LYS A 130 11.63 -15.47 18.37
CA LYS A 130 12.67 -16.32 17.76
C LYS A 130 12.16 -17.27 16.68
N SER A 131 10.90 -17.71 16.77
CA SER A 131 10.25 -18.60 15.82
C SER A 131 9.73 -17.89 14.57
N GLN A 132 9.57 -16.56 14.59
CA GLN A 132 8.92 -15.77 13.54
C GLN A 132 9.91 -14.93 12.72
N LYS A 133 11.20 -15.29 12.70
CA LYS A 133 12.25 -14.50 12.03
C LYS A 133 11.92 -14.15 10.59
N ARG A 134 11.40 -15.12 9.82
CA ARG A 134 11.07 -14.92 8.41
C ARG A 134 10.03 -13.82 8.20
N ILE A 135 8.92 -13.86 8.94
CA ILE A 135 7.88 -12.83 8.79
C ILE A 135 8.39 -11.46 9.26
N CYS A 136 9.19 -11.41 10.34
CA CYS A 136 9.80 -10.16 10.80
C CYS A 136 10.73 -9.56 9.73
N GLU A 137 11.58 -10.37 9.10
CA GLU A 137 12.50 -9.91 8.04
C GLU A 137 11.75 -9.35 6.83
N GLU A 138 10.64 -9.97 6.43
CA GLU A 138 9.83 -9.49 5.30
C GLU A 138 9.10 -8.18 5.64
N LEU A 139 8.53 -8.07 6.84
CA LEU A 139 7.87 -6.86 7.33
C LEU A 139 8.89 -5.71 7.55
N HIS A 140 10.08 -6.02 8.05
CA HIS A 140 11.17 -5.06 8.25
C HIS A 140 11.57 -4.40 6.93
N LYS A 141 11.84 -5.23 5.91
CA LYS A 141 12.16 -4.76 4.56
C LYS A 141 11.03 -3.96 3.94
N ALA A 142 9.78 -4.36 4.14
CA ALA A 142 8.63 -3.61 3.64
C ALA A 142 8.55 -2.22 4.30
N ALA A 143 8.82 -2.13 5.61
CA ALA A 143 8.84 -0.88 6.33
C ALA A 143 9.97 0.05 5.85
N GLU A 144 11.19 -0.47 5.65
CA GLU A 144 12.30 0.29 5.07
C GLU A 144 11.94 0.83 3.67
N ALA A 145 11.42 -0.03 2.80
CA ALA A 145 11.00 0.36 1.45
C ALA A 145 9.88 1.43 1.48
N GLY A 146 8.94 1.32 2.42
CA GLY A 146 7.89 2.32 2.63
C GLY A 146 8.47 3.68 3.03
N LYS A 147 9.45 3.71 3.95
CA LYS A 147 10.12 4.95 4.38
C LYS A 147 10.86 5.62 3.23
N ASP A 148 11.52 4.83 2.38
CA ASP A 148 12.25 5.34 1.22
C ASP A 148 11.32 5.98 0.18
N LYS A 149 10.15 5.39 -0.09
CA LYS A 149 9.14 5.95 -1.00
C LYS A 149 8.41 7.15 -0.43
N GLY A 150 8.21 7.19 0.89
CA GLY A 150 7.51 8.28 1.60
C GLY A 150 8.40 9.50 1.87
N LYS A 151 9.72 9.41 1.67
CA LYS A 151 10.63 10.56 1.77
C LYS A 151 10.23 11.58 0.68
N PRO A 152 9.90 12.84 1.04
CA PRO A 152 9.72 13.87 0.03
C PRO A 152 11.00 13.94 -0.80
N ALA A 153 10.87 13.92 -2.13
CA ALA A 153 12.00 14.22 -3.00
C ALA A 153 12.64 15.50 -2.48
N ALA A 154 13.95 15.46 -2.21
CA ALA A 154 14.68 16.64 -1.77
C ALA A 154 14.29 17.81 -2.68
N PRO A 155 14.00 19.01 -2.13
CA PRO A 155 13.66 20.14 -2.98
C PRO A 155 14.80 20.31 -3.98
N LYS A 156 14.47 20.22 -5.28
CA LYS A 156 15.37 20.65 -6.35
C LYS A 156 15.91 22.02 -5.94
N PRO A 157 17.22 22.29 -6.00
CA PRO A 157 17.75 23.58 -5.60
C PRO A 157 16.93 24.66 -6.28
N ALA A 158 16.25 25.48 -5.48
CA ALA A 158 15.45 26.57 -6.00
C ALA A 158 16.40 27.44 -6.83
N ALA A 159 16.02 27.72 -8.08
CA ALA A 159 16.63 28.81 -8.80
C ALA A 159 16.59 30.06 -7.90
N PRO A 160 17.65 30.87 -7.86
CA PRO A 160 17.72 32.00 -6.94
C PRO A 160 16.49 32.87 -7.09
N ALA A 161 15.80 33.08 -5.96
CA ALA A 161 14.58 33.87 -5.92
C ALA A 161 14.86 35.28 -6.46
N ALA A 162 14.04 35.72 -7.42
CA ALA A 162 14.01 37.10 -7.84
C ALA A 162 13.72 38.00 -6.61
N PRO A 163 14.31 39.21 -6.52
CA PRO A 163 14.13 40.06 -5.36
C PRO A 163 12.65 40.46 -5.20
N ALA A 164 12.17 40.37 -3.97
CA ALA A 164 10.82 40.73 -3.59
C ALA A 164 10.53 42.21 -3.86
N ALA A 165 9.38 42.49 -4.47
CA ALA A 165 8.84 43.84 -4.60
C ALA A 165 8.54 44.44 -3.21
N PRO A 166 8.69 45.76 -3.01
CA PRO A 166 8.47 46.39 -1.71
C PRO A 166 6.98 46.38 -1.32
N ALA A 167 6.74 46.15 -0.03
CA ALA A 167 5.41 46.10 0.57
C ALA A 167 4.70 47.46 0.53
N ALA A 168 3.39 47.43 0.27
CA ALA A 168 2.51 48.59 0.34
C ALA A 168 2.30 49.05 1.80
N PRO A 169 2.09 50.35 2.06
CA PRO A 169 1.93 50.87 3.41
C PRO A 169 0.58 50.53 4.04
N ALA A 170 0.60 50.31 5.36
CA ALA A 170 -0.55 49.94 6.18
C ALA A 170 -1.56 51.08 6.33
N ALA A 171 -2.85 50.72 6.36
CA ALA A 171 -3.96 51.63 6.62
C ALA A 171 -4.01 52.10 8.09
N PRO A 172 -4.50 53.32 8.38
CA PRO A 172 -4.54 53.86 9.74
C PRO A 172 -5.71 53.32 10.58
N ALA A 173 -5.49 53.25 11.90
CA ALA A 173 -6.38 52.72 12.92
C ALA A 173 -7.59 53.63 13.23
N PRO A 174 -8.71 53.08 13.76
CA PRO A 174 -9.91 53.85 14.05
C PRO A 174 -9.82 54.68 15.35
N SER A 175 -10.52 55.82 15.36
CA SER A 175 -10.52 56.82 16.45
C SER A 175 -11.43 56.42 17.62
N ALA A 176 -11.03 56.80 18.84
CA ALA A 176 -11.71 56.52 20.11
C ALA A 176 -13.01 57.35 20.32
N PRO A 177 -13.97 56.84 21.13
CA PRO A 177 -15.24 57.52 21.38
C PRO A 177 -15.14 58.67 22.41
N PRO A 178 -16.07 59.65 22.39
CA PRO A 178 -16.02 60.82 23.25
C PRO A 178 -16.52 60.56 24.68
N LYS A 179 -15.98 61.33 25.64
CA LYS A 179 -16.34 61.30 27.07
C LYS A 179 -17.65 62.07 27.35
N PRO A 180 -18.40 61.70 28.40
CA PRO A 180 -19.65 62.36 28.77
C PRO A 180 -19.41 63.68 29.52
N ALA A 181 -20.31 64.64 29.32
CA ALA A 181 -20.32 65.94 30.00
C ALA A 181 -21.11 65.89 31.31
N SER A 182 -20.73 66.73 32.28
CA SER A 182 -21.51 67.09 33.47
C SER A 182 -22.24 68.41 33.26
#